data_AF-Q18HM1-F1
#
_entry.id   AF-Q18HM1-F1
#
_cell.length_a   1.000
_cell.length_b   1.000
_cell.length_c   1.000
_cell.angle_alpha   90.00
_cell.angle_beta   90.00
_cell.angle_gamma   90.00
#
_symmetry.space_group_name_H-M   'P 1'
#
loop_
_entity.id
_entity.type
_entity.pdbx_description
1 polymer ?
#
loop_
_entity_poly.entity_id
_entity_poly.type
_entity_poly.pdbx_seq_one_letter_code
_entity_poly.pdbx_strand_id
1 'polypeptide(L)'
;MPVDVPPPTVDLSDRWQLQTDKTTTPFDTTIVTVRAHTRVFTDTKLSAAINVSESTQEDTTTTWRFVFASRLQLSRSTAMSDSILKLVRNRAASRFVDILDNRGFDSIRKTETRRFDRGDETMPIRRYRATVAPADDSAQTPVEAYVTTWAQPQDIIIGGGAYPLSVPNHVQFTHDQGRKELFDIIRSIE
;
A
#
# COMPACT_ATOMS: atom_id res chain seq x y z
N MET A 1 12.61 -8.05 -27.01
CA MET A 1 12.75 -8.00 -25.53
C MET A 1 11.37 -7.72 -24.97
N PRO A 2 10.90 -8.39 -23.90
CA PRO A 2 9.62 -8.01 -23.30
C PRO A 2 9.76 -6.56 -22.83
N VAL A 3 8.83 -5.71 -23.26
CA VAL A 3 8.74 -4.32 -22.79
C VAL A 3 8.51 -4.40 -21.28
N ASP A 4 9.48 -3.91 -20.51
CA ASP A 4 9.37 -3.87 -19.06
C ASP A 4 8.29 -2.85 -18.68
N VAL A 5 7.47 -3.16 -17.69
CA VAL A 5 6.46 -2.21 -17.21
C VAL A 5 7.21 -1.10 -16.50
N PRO A 6 7.04 0.17 -16.90
CA PRO A 6 7.77 1.26 -16.26
C PRO A 6 7.39 1.35 -14.78
N PRO A 7 8.33 1.64 -13.88
CA PRO A 7 8.02 1.78 -12.46
C PRO A 7 6.97 2.88 -12.22
N PRO A 8 6.06 2.71 -11.26
CA PRO A 8 5.24 3.82 -10.81
C PRO A 8 6.12 4.92 -10.20
N THR A 9 5.73 6.17 -10.42
CA THR A 9 6.34 7.33 -9.77
C THR A 9 5.50 7.73 -8.58
N VAL A 10 6.15 8.10 -7.48
CA VAL A 10 5.49 8.52 -6.24
C VAL A 10 6.27 9.70 -5.69
N ASP A 11 5.58 10.81 -5.38
CA ASP A 11 6.21 11.94 -4.70
C ASP A 11 6.25 11.66 -3.19
N LEU A 12 7.47 11.56 -2.65
CA LEU A 12 7.76 11.18 -1.27
C LEU A 12 8.83 12.10 -0.70
N SER A 13 8.69 12.44 0.58
CA SER A 13 9.77 13.07 1.33
C SER A 13 10.90 12.09 1.65
N ASP A 14 12.04 12.63 2.07
CA ASP A 14 13.28 11.92 2.43
C ASP A 14 13.14 10.88 3.56
N ARG A 15 12.01 10.89 4.29
CA ARG A 15 11.70 9.91 5.34
C ARG A 15 11.38 8.52 4.80
N TRP A 16 10.90 8.42 3.55
CA TRP A 16 10.42 7.18 2.97
C TRP A 16 11.56 6.44 2.27
N GLN A 17 11.78 5.19 2.65
CA GLN A 17 12.82 4.36 2.05
C GLN A 17 12.21 3.29 1.17
N LEU A 18 12.74 3.15 -0.05
CA LEU A 18 12.35 2.08 -0.97
C LEU A 18 12.80 0.73 -0.41
N GLN A 19 11.83 -0.11 -0.05
CA GLN A 19 12.07 -1.44 0.50
C GLN A 19 11.96 -2.52 -0.58
N THR A 20 11.10 -2.31 -1.57
CA THR A 20 10.88 -3.29 -2.66
C THR A 20 10.66 -2.55 -3.95
N ASP A 21 11.35 -2.99 -5.00
CA ASP A 21 11.14 -2.62 -6.40
C ASP A 21 11.14 -3.94 -7.18
N LYS A 22 9.99 -4.31 -7.75
CA LYS A 22 9.81 -5.63 -8.36
C LYS A 22 8.81 -5.63 -9.49
N THR A 23 9.20 -6.24 -10.61
CA THR A 23 8.30 -6.64 -11.69
C THR A 23 7.83 -8.08 -11.51
N THR A 24 6.53 -8.32 -11.70
CA THR A 24 5.90 -9.63 -11.64
C THR A 24 4.91 -9.82 -12.78
N THR A 25 4.59 -11.08 -13.08
CA THR A 25 3.52 -11.44 -14.03
C THR A 25 2.42 -12.16 -13.25
N PRO A 26 1.52 -11.44 -12.55
CA PRO A 26 0.52 -12.06 -11.69
C PRO A 26 -0.50 -12.93 -12.45
N PHE A 27 -0.62 -12.76 -13.76
CA PHE A 27 -1.48 -13.55 -14.61
C PHE A 27 -0.83 -13.70 -15.99
N ASP A 28 -0.68 -14.93 -16.47
CA ASP A 28 -0.14 -15.21 -17.79
C ASP A 28 -0.92 -16.33 -18.46
N THR A 29 -1.58 -16.01 -19.56
CA THR A 29 -2.38 -16.96 -20.36
C THR A 29 -2.21 -16.64 -21.83
N THR A 30 -2.59 -17.58 -22.70
CA THR A 30 -2.60 -17.39 -24.15
C THR A 30 -3.43 -16.18 -24.61
N ILE A 31 -4.43 -15.78 -23.82
CA ILE A 31 -5.39 -14.73 -24.17
C ILE A 31 -4.95 -13.37 -23.63
N VAL A 32 -4.44 -13.33 -22.38
CA VAL A 32 -4.01 -12.10 -21.72
C VAL A 32 -2.86 -12.37 -20.74
N THR A 33 -1.90 -11.46 -20.74
CA THR A 33 -0.79 -11.40 -19.79
C THR A 33 -0.90 -10.09 -19.04
N VAL A 34 -0.83 -10.14 -17.72
CA VAL A 34 -0.78 -8.98 -16.84
C VAL A 34 0.61 -8.89 -16.26
N ARG A 35 1.29 -7.78 -16.49
CA ARG A 35 2.57 -7.45 -15.88
C ARG A 35 2.36 -6.34 -14.86
N ALA A 36 3.00 -6.46 -13.71
CA ALA A 36 2.89 -5.51 -12.61
C ALA A 36 4.28 -5.09 -12.14
N HIS A 37 4.54 -3.79 -12.10
CA HIS A 37 5.72 -3.22 -11.46
C HIS A 37 5.29 -2.59 -10.15
N THR A 38 5.73 -3.15 -9.03
CA THR A 38 5.36 -2.70 -7.68
C THR A 38 6.56 -2.09 -6.96
N ARG A 39 6.33 -0.92 -6.36
CA ARG A 39 7.25 -0.28 -5.43
C ARG A 39 6.63 -0.19 -4.04
N VAL A 40 7.40 -0.52 -3.02
CA VAL A 40 7.00 -0.43 -1.60
C VAL A 40 7.98 0.48 -0.88
N PHE A 41 7.44 1.42 -0.13
CA PHE A 41 8.17 2.36 0.67
C PHE A 41 7.78 2.23 2.13
N THR A 42 8.76 2.30 3.03
CA THR A 42 8.55 2.21 4.49
C THR A 42 9.12 3.41 5.20
N ASP A 43 8.48 3.80 6.30
CA ASP A 43 8.99 4.82 7.22
C ASP A 43 9.85 4.14 8.29
N THR A 44 11.14 3.97 7.99
CA THR A 44 12.09 3.29 8.87
C THR A 44 12.41 4.13 10.11
N LYS A 45 12.38 5.47 10.01
CA LYS A 45 12.58 6.37 11.15
C LYS A 45 11.45 6.22 12.18
N LEU A 46 10.20 6.21 11.73
CA LEU A 46 9.06 5.98 12.62
C LEU A 46 9.09 4.58 13.22
N SER A 47 9.38 3.57 12.40
CA SER A 47 9.46 2.18 12.86
C SER A 47 10.54 2.01 13.93
N ALA A 48 11.72 2.60 13.70
CA ALA A 48 12.80 2.63 14.67
C ALA A 48 12.36 3.35 15.96
N ALA A 49 11.76 4.54 15.86
CA ALA A 49 11.30 5.32 17.03
C ALA A 49 10.26 4.58 17.89
N ILE A 50 9.36 3.82 17.26
CA ILE A 50 8.37 3.00 17.97
C ILE A 50 9.06 1.81 18.67
N ASN A 51 10.08 1.22 18.05
CA ASN A 51 10.79 0.05 18.57
C ASN A 51 11.89 0.38 19.61
N VAL A 52 12.15 1.64 19.99
CA VAL A 52 13.20 2.03 20.97
C VAL A 52 12.89 1.62 22.43
N SER A 53 11.91 0.76 22.70
CA SER A 53 11.65 0.33 24.08
C SER A 53 12.86 -0.45 24.64
N GLU A 54 13.22 -0.19 25.90
CA GLU A 54 14.54 -0.32 26.56
C GLU A 54 15.24 -1.70 26.58
N SER A 55 14.73 -2.69 25.87
CA SER A 55 15.27 -4.03 25.90
C SER A 55 14.80 -4.75 24.65
N THR A 56 15.67 -4.85 23.65
CA THR A 56 15.86 -6.05 22.81
C THR A 56 16.86 -5.74 21.70
N GLN A 57 18.04 -6.38 21.81
CA GLN A 57 18.95 -6.61 20.70
C GLN A 57 18.35 -7.75 19.86
N GLU A 58 17.37 -7.47 19.02
CA GLU A 58 16.95 -8.43 17.99
C GLU A 58 16.19 -7.68 16.88
N ASP A 59 16.64 -7.90 15.64
CA ASP A 59 16.29 -7.24 14.38
C ASP A 59 14.82 -7.44 13.92
N THR A 60 13.86 -7.39 14.82
CA THR A 60 12.45 -7.51 14.49
C THR A 60 11.92 -6.17 13.99
N THR A 61 12.18 -5.88 12.71
CA THR A 61 11.74 -4.66 12.02
C THR A 61 10.25 -4.78 11.67
N THR A 62 9.37 -4.76 12.66
CA THR A 62 7.92 -4.68 12.45
C THR A 62 7.60 -3.47 11.58
N THR A 63 6.93 -3.68 10.45
CA THR A 63 6.62 -2.61 9.50
C THR A 63 5.35 -1.88 9.95
N TRP A 64 5.54 -0.81 10.73
CA TRP A 64 4.46 0.01 11.29
C TRP A 64 3.71 0.83 10.25
N ARG A 65 4.45 1.29 9.24
CA ARG A 65 3.97 2.26 8.26
C ARG A 65 4.61 2.01 6.90
N PHE A 66 3.77 1.85 5.90
CA PHE A 66 4.21 1.64 4.52
C PHE A 66 3.27 2.29 3.52
N VAL A 67 3.81 2.60 2.34
CA VAL A 67 3.06 2.93 1.12
C VAL A 67 3.49 1.95 0.04
N PHE A 68 2.59 1.62 -0.87
CA PHE A 68 2.95 0.94 -2.10
C PHE A 68 2.23 1.56 -3.29
N ALA A 69 2.89 1.46 -4.44
CA ALA A 69 2.34 1.78 -5.74
C ALA A 69 2.61 0.60 -6.68
N SER A 70 1.66 0.29 -7.55
CA SER A 70 1.84 -0.74 -8.57
C SER A 70 1.25 -0.28 -9.88
N ARG A 71 2.07 -0.28 -10.95
CA ARG A 71 1.61 -0.08 -12.32
C ARG A 71 1.37 -1.43 -12.98
N LEU A 72 0.21 -1.62 -13.58
CA LEU A 72 -0.20 -2.83 -14.26
C LEU A 72 -0.40 -2.55 -15.75
N GLN A 73 0.23 -3.37 -16.60
CA GLN A 73 0.01 -3.34 -18.03
C GLN A 73 -0.55 -4.67 -18.50
N LEU A 74 -1.58 -4.60 -19.36
CA LEU A 74 -2.18 -5.75 -20.01
C LEU A 74 -1.57 -5.90 -21.41
N SER A 75 -1.20 -7.12 -21.80
CA SER A 75 -0.55 -7.39 -23.09
C SER A 75 -1.42 -7.13 -24.32
N ARG A 76 -2.74 -7.00 -24.16
CA ARG A 76 -3.65 -6.59 -25.21
C ARG A 76 -4.26 -5.24 -24.86
N SER A 77 -4.34 -4.35 -25.85
CA SER A 77 -5.14 -3.12 -25.82
C SER A 77 -6.63 -3.46 -25.87
N THR A 78 -7.10 -4.27 -24.92
CA THR A 78 -8.53 -4.28 -24.60
C THR A 78 -8.82 -2.92 -24.00
N ALA A 79 -9.69 -2.15 -24.65
CA ALA A 79 -10.22 -0.92 -24.06
C ALA A 79 -10.59 -1.22 -22.60
N MET A 80 -10.01 -0.43 -21.69
CA MET A 80 -10.16 -0.63 -20.26
C MET A 80 -11.63 -0.47 -19.88
N SER A 81 -12.34 -1.60 -19.81
CA SER A 81 -13.75 -1.62 -19.44
C SER A 81 -13.91 -1.56 -17.93
N ASP A 82 -15.05 -1.00 -17.49
CA ASP A 82 -15.42 -0.97 -16.06
C ASP A 82 -15.41 -2.35 -15.42
N SER A 83 -15.74 -3.39 -16.18
CA SER A 83 -15.73 -4.79 -15.70
C SER A 83 -14.32 -5.26 -15.39
N ILE A 84 -13.34 -4.95 -16.25
CA ILE A 84 -11.92 -5.25 -16.01
C ILE A 84 -11.42 -4.47 -14.80
N LEU A 85 -11.71 -3.17 -14.72
CA LEU A 85 -11.28 -2.34 -13.60
C LEU A 85 -11.88 -2.83 -12.27
N LYS A 86 -13.14 -3.25 -12.26
CA LYS A 86 -13.81 -3.84 -11.09
C LYS A 86 -13.14 -5.15 -10.66
N LEU A 87 -12.77 -6.01 -11.62
CA LEU A 87 -12.05 -7.26 -11.35
C LEU A 87 -10.67 -6.98 -10.74
N VAL A 88 -9.89 -6.08 -11.35
CA VAL A 88 -8.55 -5.73 -10.87
C VAL A 88 -8.64 -5.10 -9.48
N ARG A 89 -9.61 -4.22 -9.23
CA ARG A 89 -9.85 -3.64 -7.90
C ARG A 89 -10.18 -4.70 -6.84
N ASN A 90 -11.00 -5.69 -7.17
CA ASN A 90 -11.31 -6.81 -6.26
C ASN A 90 -10.07 -7.67 -5.97
N ARG A 91 -9.26 -7.94 -6.99
CA ARG A 91 -8.03 -8.72 -6.86
C ARG A 91 -6.97 -7.97 -6.05
N ALA A 92 -6.77 -6.68 -6.34
CA ALA A 92 -5.88 -5.79 -5.61
C ALA A 92 -6.25 -5.73 -4.14
N ALA A 93 -7.53 -5.57 -3.82
CA ALA A 93 -8.02 -5.55 -2.45
C ALA A 93 -7.80 -6.88 -1.71
N SER A 94 -7.94 -8.02 -2.40
CA SER A 94 -7.65 -9.33 -1.79
C SER A 94 -6.16 -9.50 -1.53
N ARG A 95 -5.32 -9.18 -2.53
CA ARG A 95 -3.86 -9.19 -2.38
C ARG A 95 -3.36 -8.24 -1.32
N PHE A 96 -4.03 -7.11 -1.12
CA PHE A 96 -3.69 -6.17 -0.08
C PHE A 96 -3.89 -6.77 1.33
N VAL A 97 -4.94 -7.57 1.52
CA VAL A 97 -5.12 -8.33 2.78
C VAL A 97 -3.99 -9.34 2.97
N ASP A 98 -3.63 -10.10 1.93
CA ASP A 98 -2.46 -11.02 1.99
C ASP A 98 -1.17 -10.26 2.36
N ILE A 99 -0.96 -9.05 1.81
CA ILE A 99 0.22 -8.23 2.09
C ILE A 99 0.24 -7.74 3.54
N LEU A 100 -0.91 -7.35 4.09
CA LEU A 100 -1.02 -6.99 5.50
C LEU A 100 -0.69 -8.21 6.38
N ASP A 101 -1.28 -9.36 6.11
CA ASP A 101 -1.04 -10.59 6.88
C ASP A 101 0.46 -10.97 6.87
N ASN A 102 1.08 -11.01 5.69
CA ASN A 102 2.51 -11.31 5.54
C ASN A 102 3.45 -10.27 6.19
N ARG A 103 2.96 -9.06 6.49
CA ARG A 103 3.72 -8.01 7.19
C ARG A 103 3.52 -8.03 8.71
N GLY A 104 2.82 -9.03 9.23
CA GLY A 104 2.56 -9.19 10.67
C GLY A 104 1.38 -8.35 11.16
N PHE A 105 0.48 -7.94 10.27
CA PHE A 105 -0.78 -7.32 10.69
C PHE A 105 -1.84 -8.39 10.97
N ASP A 106 -2.50 -8.28 12.11
CA ASP A 106 -3.54 -9.18 12.57
C ASP A 106 -4.93 -8.55 12.54
N SER A 107 -5.96 -9.37 12.75
CA SER A 107 -7.35 -8.93 12.89
C SER A 107 -7.84 -8.03 11.72
N ILE A 108 -7.36 -8.29 10.51
CA ILE A 108 -7.61 -7.47 9.33
C ILE A 108 -9.10 -7.52 8.96
N ARG A 109 -9.75 -6.37 8.99
CA ARG A 109 -11.19 -6.22 8.71
C ARG A 109 -11.43 -5.06 7.78
N LYS A 110 -12.16 -5.29 6.69
CA LYS A 110 -12.68 -4.24 5.83
C LYS A 110 -13.71 -3.43 6.62
N THR A 111 -13.52 -2.12 6.72
CA THR A 111 -14.45 -1.24 7.44
C THR A 111 -15.41 -0.54 6.50
N GLU A 112 -14.90 0.04 5.42
CA GLU A 112 -15.71 0.85 4.51
C GLU A 112 -15.14 0.90 3.09
N THR A 113 -15.95 1.41 2.17
CA THR A 113 -15.52 1.83 0.84
C THR A 113 -16.11 3.21 0.60
N ARG A 114 -15.26 4.18 0.29
CA ARG A 114 -15.66 5.58 0.15
C ARG A 114 -15.10 6.19 -1.13
N ARG A 115 -15.66 7.34 -1.52
CA ARG A 115 -15.14 8.15 -2.62
C ARG A 115 -13.81 8.78 -2.20
N PHE A 116 -12.87 8.81 -3.14
CA PHE A 116 -11.54 9.38 -2.99
C PHE A 116 -11.25 10.22 -4.22
N ASP A 117 -10.97 11.49 -4.00
CA ASP A 117 -10.70 12.46 -5.07
C ASP A 117 -9.20 12.58 -5.30
N ARG A 118 -8.81 12.49 -6.57
CA ARG A 118 -7.44 12.66 -7.09
C ARG A 118 -7.53 13.58 -8.30
N GLY A 119 -7.24 14.87 -8.10
CA GLY A 119 -7.48 15.89 -9.11
C GLY A 119 -8.95 15.93 -9.51
N ASP A 120 -9.21 15.81 -10.81
CA ASP A 120 -10.56 15.82 -11.38
C ASP A 120 -11.25 14.43 -11.39
N GLU A 121 -10.55 13.39 -10.93
CA GLU A 121 -11.07 12.03 -10.90
C GLU A 121 -11.52 11.61 -9.49
N THR A 122 -12.68 10.94 -9.42
CA THR A 122 -13.14 10.29 -8.19
C THR A 122 -13.16 8.77 -8.35
N MET A 123 -12.56 8.06 -7.39
CA MET A 123 -12.46 6.61 -7.37
C MET A 123 -12.82 6.03 -6.01
N PRO A 124 -13.22 4.75 -5.92
CA PRO A 124 -13.45 4.11 -4.64
C PRO A 124 -12.12 3.70 -3.97
N ILE A 125 -11.94 4.12 -2.72
CA ILE A 125 -10.88 3.65 -1.84
C ILE A 125 -11.49 2.74 -0.76
N ARG A 126 -10.83 1.61 -0.50
CA ARG A 126 -11.22 0.66 0.55
C ARG A 126 -10.40 0.91 1.79
N ARG A 127 -11.06 0.93 2.94
CA ARG A 127 -10.42 1.08 4.25
C ARG A 127 -10.46 -0.25 5.00
N TYR A 128 -9.36 -0.52 5.68
CA TYR A 128 -9.17 -1.67 6.55
C TYR A 128 -8.70 -1.21 7.92
N ARG A 129 -9.17 -1.92 8.95
CA ARG A 129 -8.63 -1.91 10.31
C ARG A 129 -7.82 -3.18 10.50
N ALA A 130 -6.68 -3.05 11.16
CA ALA A 130 -5.86 -4.17 11.58
C ALA A 130 -5.21 -3.83 12.92
N THR A 131 -4.52 -4.79 13.52
CA THR A 131 -3.61 -4.57 14.63
C THR A 131 -2.21 -5.03 14.26
N VAL A 132 -1.20 -4.50 14.92
CA VAL A 132 0.17 -4.96 14.78
C VAL A 132 0.83 -4.96 16.16
N ALA A 133 1.56 -6.02 16.48
CA ALA A 133 2.27 -6.15 17.74
C ALA A 133 3.71 -5.66 17.56
N PRO A 134 4.24 -4.84 18.49
CA PRO A 134 5.68 -4.69 18.63
C PRO A 134 6.34 -6.04 18.96
N ALA A 135 7.62 -6.16 18.62
CA ALA A 135 8.41 -7.37 18.86
C ALA A 135 8.39 -7.82 20.34
N ASP A 136 8.33 -6.87 21.26
CA ASP A 136 8.48 -7.10 22.70
C ASP A 136 7.14 -7.36 23.45
N ASP A 137 6.20 -8.06 22.80
CA ASP A 137 4.94 -8.54 23.42
C ASP A 137 4.09 -7.43 24.09
N SER A 138 4.20 -6.21 23.57
CA SER A 138 3.43 -5.06 24.05
C SER A 138 2.06 -4.99 23.39
N ALA A 139 1.19 -4.15 23.96
CA ALA A 139 -0.20 -4.03 23.54
C ALA A 139 -0.33 -3.84 22.01
N GLN A 140 -1.19 -4.66 21.41
CA GLN A 140 -1.52 -4.56 19.99
C GLN A 140 -1.90 -3.14 19.62
N THR A 141 -1.20 -2.60 18.63
CA THR A 141 -1.44 -1.23 18.18
C THR A 141 -2.41 -1.25 17.01
N PRO A 142 -3.53 -0.52 17.09
CA PRO A 142 -4.46 -0.41 16.00
C PRO A 142 -3.86 0.34 14.81
N VAL A 143 -4.17 -0.16 13.61
CA VAL A 143 -3.68 0.35 12.33
C VAL A 143 -4.86 0.66 11.42
N GLU A 144 -4.67 1.66 10.57
CA GLU A 144 -5.54 1.94 9.44
C GLU A 144 -4.81 1.73 8.14
N ALA A 145 -5.47 1.06 7.20
CA ALA A 145 -4.90 0.73 5.91
C ALA A 145 -5.88 1.05 4.79
N TYR A 146 -5.35 1.48 3.65
CA TYR A 146 -6.13 1.88 2.49
C TYR A 146 -5.57 1.28 1.21
N VAL A 147 -6.48 0.95 0.29
CA VAL A 147 -6.13 0.55 -1.08
C VAL A 147 -7.15 1.10 -2.07
N THR A 148 -6.65 1.62 -3.17
CA THR A 148 -7.45 2.12 -4.30
C THR A 148 -6.84 1.64 -5.62
N THR A 149 -7.63 1.72 -6.67
CA THR A 149 -7.25 1.32 -8.03
C THR A 149 -7.94 2.25 -9.02
N TRP A 150 -7.19 2.75 -9.99
CA TRP A 150 -7.71 3.62 -11.05
C TRP A 150 -7.06 3.29 -12.40
N ALA A 151 -7.73 3.73 -13.45
CA ALA A 151 -7.30 3.55 -14.83
C ALA A 151 -6.45 4.74 -15.28
N GLN A 152 -5.40 4.48 -16.04
CA GLN A 152 -4.73 5.44 -16.91
C GLN A 152 -4.96 5.00 -18.38
N PRO A 153 -4.64 5.83 -19.38
CA PRO A 153 -4.92 5.51 -20.79
C PRO A 153 -4.38 4.16 -21.27
N GLN A 154 -3.26 3.67 -20.72
CA GLN A 154 -2.61 2.41 -21.15
C GLN A 154 -2.38 1.43 -20.00
N ASP A 155 -2.73 1.80 -18.77
CA ASP A 155 -2.24 1.17 -17.55
C ASP A 155 -3.31 1.17 -16.46
N ILE A 156 -3.19 0.28 -15.48
CA ILE A 156 -3.94 0.36 -14.23
C ILE A 156 -2.96 0.69 -13.11
N ILE A 157 -3.30 1.68 -12.29
CA ILE A 157 -2.54 2.00 -11.09
C ILE A 157 -3.26 1.47 -9.86
N ILE A 158 -2.50 0.84 -8.97
CA ILE A 158 -2.92 0.43 -7.65
C ILE A 158 -2.07 1.21 -6.65
N GLY A 159 -2.72 1.90 -5.72
CA GLY A 159 -2.06 2.67 -4.68
C GLY A 159 -2.64 2.35 -3.31
N GLY A 160 -1.81 2.36 -2.28
CA GLY A 160 -2.27 2.13 -0.93
C GLY A 160 -1.17 2.17 0.10
N GLY A 161 -1.53 1.85 1.33
CA GLY A 161 -0.59 1.87 2.46
C GLY A 161 -1.28 1.67 3.79
N ALA A 162 -0.50 1.66 4.85
CA ALA A 162 -0.97 1.54 6.22
C ALA A 162 -0.20 2.50 7.15
N TYR A 163 -0.86 2.91 8.23
CA TYR A 163 -0.27 3.72 9.29
C TYR A 163 -0.90 3.40 10.65
N PRO A 164 -0.16 3.57 11.76
CA PRO A 164 -0.67 3.32 13.09
C PRO A 164 -1.69 4.38 13.51
N LEU A 165 -2.69 4.02 14.31
CA LEU A 165 -3.64 4.98 14.89
C LEU A 165 -3.16 5.57 16.21
N SER A 166 -2.26 4.86 16.86
CA SER A 166 -1.62 5.23 18.11
C SER A 166 -0.16 4.85 18.05
N VAL A 167 0.69 5.67 18.64
CA VAL A 167 2.11 5.38 18.83
C VAL A 167 2.43 5.56 20.32
N PRO A 168 3.56 5.02 20.80
CA PRO A 168 4.05 5.34 22.14
C PRO A 168 4.16 6.86 22.38
N ASN A 169 3.94 7.30 23.62
CA ASN A 169 3.87 8.72 23.97
C ASN A 169 5.14 9.53 23.65
N HIS A 170 6.31 8.89 23.56
CA HIS A 170 7.58 9.53 23.19
C HIS A 170 7.70 9.80 21.69
N VAL A 171 6.83 9.23 20.87
CA VAL A 171 6.81 9.40 19.41
C VAL A 171 5.80 10.47 19.03
N GLN A 172 6.26 11.53 18.36
CA GLN A 172 5.38 12.57 17.83
C GLN A 172 4.72 12.13 16.52
N PHE A 173 3.54 11.52 16.61
CA PHE A 173 2.76 11.13 15.45
C PHE A 173 1.26 11.14 15.77
N THR A 174 0.45 11.74 14.89
CA THR A 174 -1.01 11.71 15.01
C THR A 174 -1.64 10.94 13.86
N HIS A 175 -2.74 10.25 14.12
CA HIS A 175 -3.44 9.49 13.08
C HIS A 175 -3.97 10.39 11.96
N ASP A 176 -4.34 11.64 12.26
CA ASP A 176 -4.81 12.60 11.26
C ASP A 176 -3.69 13.03 10.30
N GLN A 177 -2.49 13.25 10.84
CA GLN A 177 -1.29 13.49 10.04
C GLN A 177 -0.96 12.27 9.17
N GLY A 178 -0.99 11.07 9.77
CA GLY A 178 -0.76 9.81 9.06
C GLY A 178 -1.73 9.60 7.89
N ARG A 179 -3.02 9.85 8.11
CA ARG A 179 -4.07 9.77 7.09
C ARG A 179 -3.87 10.79 5.97
N LYS A 180 -3.65 12.05 6.35
CA LYS A 180 -3.46 13.15 5.40
C LYS A 180 -2.28 12.86 4.48
N GLU A 181 -1.13 12.56 5.07
CA GLU A 181 0.09 12.26 4.31
C GLU A 181 -0.08 11.02 3.41
N LEU A 182 -0.71 9.94 3.90
CA LEU A 182 -0.97 8.77 3.05
C LEU A 182 -1.84 9.14 1.84
N PHE A 183 -2.85 9.97 2.01
CA PHE A 183 -3.72 10.39 0.91
C PHE A 183 -3.03 11.33 -0.06
N ASP A 184 -2.18 12.23 0.43
CA ASP A 184 -1.38 13.11 -0.42
C ASP A 184 -0.39 12.29 -1.26
N ILE A 185 0.24 11.27 -0.67
CA ILE A 185 1.10 10.32 -1.38
C ILE A 185 0.30 9.51 -2.41
N ILE A 186 -0.87 8.95 -2.05
CA ILE A 186 -1.68 8.18 -3.00
C ILE A 186 -2.10 9.04 -4.21
N ARG A 187 -2.34 10.34 -4.01
CA ARG A 187 -2.66 11.26 -5.11
C ARG A 187 -1.50 11.52 -6.05
N SER A 188 -0.26 11.50 -5.55
CA SER A 188 0.95 11.74 -6.34
C SER A 188 1.44 10.53 -7.15
N ILE A 189 0.82 9.35 -6.96
CA ILE A 189 1.19 8.15 -7.70
C ILE A 189 0.80 8.32 -9.18
N GLU A 190 1.75 8.07 -10.09
CA GLU A 190 1.51 7.93 -11.54
C GLU A 190 2.09 6.64 -12.08
#